data_AF-A0A0Q7QYU8-F1
#
_entry.id   AF-A0A0Q7QYU8-F1
#
_cell.length_a   1.000
_cell.length_b   1.000
_cell.length_c   1.000
_cell.angle_alpha   90.00
_cell.angle_beta   90.00
_cell.angle_gamma   90.00
#
_symmetry.space_group_name_H-M   'P 1'
#
loop_
_entity.id
_entity.type
_entity.pdbx_description
1 polymer ?
#
loop_
_entity_poly.entity_id
_entity_poly.type
_entity_poly.pdbx_seq_one_letter_code
_entity_poly.pdbx_strand_id
1 'polypeptide(L)'
;MRDASGPGVVDVLGLLPAYGDEIVLRTVRDTHRAWAGRVYGVLDRATGGKARGVRLVHDGISSTVYTSIGVALSAGTVALKAAGSQGVGPRLDDSPRGRFVRAALNGLIGDRFADEGSRLSITTAVRRDGRDVPVTPDALAEAFPAATGRVAVLLHGLSENESFWDLHRDTVGSTYAETLAGLGWSVVMVRLNTGRPIRENGIEVAALLRDLTTGWPVEVSQIALVGHSMGGLVARAACAVAIDDDRPWTGLISDVITLGSPHAGAPLAIAVGHGSRLLAHLPETSAFGRILDHRSVGIEDLVDGLGHDVPPLPGVHYRLVAATLTGSARHPVGHLVGDLLVRVPSAHGRSRRHPDLFPDADVLHVPRSDHFGLLNHPDVHDAMRSWLR
;
A
#
# COMPACT_ATOMS: atom_id res chain seq x y z
N MET A 1 -23.82 2.25 19.57
CA MET A 1 -22.70 3.10 20.05
C MET A 1 -21.40 2.34 19.80
N ARG A 2 -20.79 2.50 18.63
CA ARG A 2 -19.45 1.93 18.37
C ARG A 2 -18.46 2.87 19.07
N ASP A 3 -17.58 2.28 19.88
CA ASP A 3 -16.55 2.93 20.66
C ASP A 3 -15.74 3.92 19.78
N ALA A 4 -15.76 5.21 20.12
CA ALA A 4 -15.18 6.30 19.32
C ALA A 4 -13.63 6.36 19.40
N SER A 5 -13.01 5.25 19.78
CA SER A 5 -11.56 5.14 19.97
C SER A 5 -10.96 4.20 18.93
N GLY A 6 -10.06 4.72 18.10
CA GLY A 6 -9.29 3.93 17.12
C GLY A 6 -8.39 2.88 17.80
N PRO A 7 -7.77 1.97 17.03
CA PRO A 7 -7.04 0.83 17.59
C PRO A 7 -5.85 1.26 18.46
N GLY A 8 -5.63 0.52 19.54
CA GLY A 8 -4.50 0.69 20.44
C GLY A 8 -3.32 -0.21 20.08
N VAL A 9 -2.15 0.06 20.68
CA VAL A 9 -0.96 -0.82 20.56
C VAL A 9 -1.28 -2.26 21.01
N VAL A 10 -2.21 -2.41 21.95
CA VAL A 10 -2.66 -3.72 22.44
C VAL A 10 -3.38 -4.53 21.36
N ASP A 11 -4.13 -3.91 20.45
CA ASP A 11 -4.78 -4.60 19.33
C ASP A 11 -3.73 -5.21 18.39
N VAL A 12 -2.62 -4.50 18.14
CA VAL A 12 -1.47 -5.00 17.36
C VAL A 12 -0.77 -6.14 18.09
N LEU A 13 -0.52 -6.00 19.40
CA LEU A 13 0.07 -7.08 20.19
C LEU A 13 -0.83 -8.32 20.24
N GLY A 14 -2.15 -8.13 20.20
CA GLY A 14 -3.16 -9.19 20.09
C GLY A 14 -3.08 -9.99 18.78
N LEU A 15 -2.40 -9.49 17.74
CA LEU A 15 -2.13 -10.24 16.51
C LEU A 15 -0.97 -11.23 16.65
N LEU A 16 -0.08 -11.08 17.65
CA LEU A 16 1.10 -11.93 17.79
C LEU A 16 0.83 -13.45 17.91
N PRO A 17 -0.28 -13.96 18.47
CA PRO A 17 -0.61 -15.37 18.49
C PRO A 17 -1.21 -15.84 17.17
N ALA A 18 -2.11 -15.03 16.58
CA ALA A 18 -2.81 -15.39 15.36
C ALA A 18 -1.92 -15.26 14.12
N TYR A 19 -0.98 -14.31 14.12
CA TYR A 19 -0.12 -14.02 12.97
C TYR A 19 1.37 -14.20 13.31
N GLY A 20 1.81 -14.02 14.56
CA GLY A 20 3.20 -14.30 14.95
C GLY A 20 3.50 -15.80 15.06
N ASP A 21 2.57 -16.62 15.58
CA ASP A 21 2.70 -18.08 15.56
C ASP A 21 2.58 -18.63 14.13
N GLU A 22 1.56 -18.16 13.40
CA GLU A 22 1.24 -18.64 12.06
C GLU A 22 2.25 -18.17 10.99
N ILE A 23 2.73 -16.94 11.02
CA ILE A 23 3.60 -16.42 9.95
C ILE A 23 5.07 -16.53 10.35
N VAL A 24 5.46 -16.06 11.53
CA VAL A 24 6.89 -15.94 11.89
C VAL A 24 7.43 -17.23 12.50
N LEU A 25 6.80 -17.75 13.54
CA LEU A 25 7.26 -18.94 14.27
C LEU A 25 7.16 -20.22 13.46
N ARG A 26 6.03 -20.42 12.76
CA ARG A 26 5.88 -21.51 11.79
C ARG A 26 6.96 -21.43 10.72
N THR A 27 7.26 -20.24 10.19
CA THR A 27 8.31 -20.08 9.16
C THR A 27 9.70 -20.43 9.69
N VAL A 28 10.07 -19.91 10.86
CA VAL A 28 11.37 -20.20 11.49
C VAL A 28 11.49 -21.68 11.85
N ARG A 29 10.44 -22.28 12.43
CA ARG A 29 10.39 -23.70 12.78
C ARG A 29 10.56 -24.60 11.56
N ASP A 30 9.85 -24.31 10.48
CA ASP A 30 9.85 -25.16 9.30
C ASP A 30 11.19 -25.02 8.53
N THR A 31 11.75 -23.81 8.48
CA THR A 31 13.10 -23.55 7.94
C THR A 31 14.18 -24.30 8.75
N HIS A 32 14.11 -24.24 10.08
CA HIS A 32 15.03 -24.94 10.98
C HIS A 32 14.94 -26.47 10.78
N ARG A 33 13.73 -27.04 10.75
CA ARG A 33 13.53 -28.48 10.53
C ARG A 33 14.09 -28.95 9.19
N ALA A 34 13.92 -28.14 8.14
CA ALA A 34 14.43 -28.48 6.82
C ALA A 34 15.97 -28.45 6.76
N TRP A 35 16.61 -27.43 7.33
CA TRP A 35 18.07 -27.37 7.45
C TRP A 35 18.64 -28.50 8.30
N ALA A 36 18.02 -28.79 9.45
CA ALA A 36 18.39 -29.92 10.30
C ALA A 36 18.26 -31.25 9.51
N GLY A 37 17.17 -31.44 8.76
CA GLY A 37 16.96 -32.60 7.90
C GLY A 37 18.07 -32.79 6.86
N ARG A 38 18.53 -31.71 6.21
CA ARG A 38 19.63 -31.75 5.25
C ARG A 38 20.98 -32.08 5.91
N VAL A 39 21.31 -31.41 7.01
CA VAL A 39 22.58 -31.61 7.73
C VAL A 39 22.67 -33.03 8.29
N TYR A 40 21.64 -33.48 9.01
CA TYR A 40 21.60 -34.85 9.52
C TYR A 40 21.51 -35.89 8.40
N GLY A 41 20.87 -35.59 7.27
CA GLY A 41 20.83 -36.48 6.11
C GLY A 41 22.18 -36.67 5.41
N VAL A 42 23.06 -35.67 5.45
CA VAL A 42 24.46 -35.78 4.98
C VAL A 42 25.30 -36.56 5.99
N LEU A 43 25.16 -36.23 7.28
CA LEU A 43 25.85 -36.93 8.38
C LEU A 43 25.46 -38.41 8.46
N ASP A 44 24.19 -38.75 8.26
CA ASP A 44 23.71 -40.13 8.34
C ASP A 44 24.29 -41.00 7.20
N ARG A 45 24.42 -40.41 5.99
CA ARG A 45 25.10 -41.04 4.84
C ARG A 45 26.60 -41.20 5.07
N ALA A 46 27.25 -40.19 5.66
CA ALA A 46 28.69 -40.22 5.94
C ALA A 46 29.05 -41.16 7.11
N THR A 47 28.12 -41.39 8.05
CA THR A 47 28.37 -42.17 9.28
C THR A 47 27.70 -43.55 9.28
N GLY A 48 27.03 -43.93 8.20
CA GLY A 48 26.36 -45.24 8.06
C GLY A 48 25.19 -45.43 9.02
N GLY A 49 24.36 -44.41 9.23
CA GLY A 49 23.13 -44.51 10.05
C GLY A 49 23.28 -44.11 11.53
N LYS A 50 24.48 -43.76 11.98
CA LYS A 50 24.76 -43.46 13.41
C LYS A 50 24.28 -42.08 13.86
N ALA A 51 24.04 -41.16 12.93
CA ALA A 51 23.53 -39.82 13.21
C ALA A 51 22.01 -39.79 13.45
N ARG A 52 21.29 -40.88 13.13
CA ARG A 52 19.83 -40.98 13.22
C ARG A 52 19.28 -40.81 14.64
N GLY A 53 19.97 -41.34 15.65
CA GLY A 53 19.60 -41.16 17.06
C GLY A 53 19.74 -39.71 17.53
N VAL A 54 20.81 -39.03 17.09
CA VAL A 54 21.07 -37.61 17.42
C VAL A 54 20.02 -36.70 16.77
N ARG A 55 19.61 -37.00 15.53
CA ARG A 55 18.53 -36.28 14.84
C ARG A 55 17.19 -36.37 15.59
N LEU A 56 16.82 -37.55 16.09
CA LEU A 56 15.57 -37.73 16.83
C LEU A 56 15.53 -36.92 18.13
N VAL A 57 16.65 -36.85 18.85
CA VAL A 57 16.78 -36.04 20.07
C VAL A 57 16.70 -34.54 19.72
N HIS A 58 17.40 -34.11 18.67
CA HIS A 58 17.34 -32.73 18.18
C HIS A 58 15.92 -32.29 17.78
N ASP A 59 15.20 -33.13 17.04
CA ASP A 59 13.86 -32.84 16.55
C ASP A 59 12.83 -32.80 17.71
N GLY A 60 13.02 -33.63 18.74
CA GLY A 60 12.25 -33.61 19.98
C GLY A 60 12.44 -32.30 20.75
N ILE A 61 13.69 -31.92 21.03
CA ILE A 61 14.02 -30.67 21.75
C ILE A 61 13.50 -29.45 21.00
N SER A 62 13.74 -29.39 19.68
CA SER A 62 13.28 -28.27 18.84
C SER A 62 11.76 -28.14 18.86
N SER A 63 11.04 -29.27 18.80
CA SER A 63 9.57 -29.25 18.82
C SER A 63 9.04 -28.73 20.16
N THR A 64 9.62 -29.15 21.29
CA THR A 64 9.26 -28.64 22.61
C THR A 64 9.51 -27.15 22.75
N VAL A 65 10.65 -26.65 22.26
CA VAL A 65 11.00 -25.21 22.28
C VAL A 65 10.02 -24.38 21.44
N TYR A 66 9.68 -24.82 20.23
CA TYR A 66 8.72 -24.06 19.42
C TYR A 66 7.30 -24.10 19.99
N THR A 67 6.87 -25.23 20.54
CA THR A 67 5.56 -25.34 21.20
C THR A 67 5.49 -24.44 22.43
N SER A 68 6.56 -24.35 23.24
CA SER A 68 6.56 -23.48 24.43
C SER A 68 6.55 -22.00 24.07
N ILE A 69 7.26 -21.58 23.01
CA ILE A 69 7.21 -20.20 22.52
C ILE A 69 5.81 -19.86 21.98
N GLY A 70 5.18 -20.76 21.22
CA GLY A 70 3.81 -20.56 20.71
C GLY A 70 2.77 -20.44 21.84
N VAL A 71 2.89 -21.27 22.88
CA VAL A 71 2.05 -21.19 24.09
C VAL A 71 2.30 -19.89 24.85
N ALA A 72 3.56 -19.46 24.99
CA ALA A 72 3.91 -18.21 25.70
C ALA A 72 3.37 -16.97 24.97
N LEU A 73 3.46 -16.92 23.63
CA LEU A 73 2.87 -15.85 22.83
C LEU A 73 1.34 -15.82 22.96
N SER A 74 0.69 -16.98 22.93
CA SER A 74 -0.76 -17.10 23.10
C SER A 74 -1.25 -16.72 24.50
N ALA A 75 -0.46 -17.02 25.55
CA ALA A 75 -0.79 -16.66 26.92
C ALA A 75 -0.59 -15.15 27.19
N GLY A 76 0.48 -14.55 26.66
CA GLY A 76 0.77 -13.12 26.83
C GLY A 76 -0.33 -12.21 26.25
N THR A 77 -0.97 -12.63 25.16
CA THR A 77 -2.03 -11.87 24.52
C THR A 77 -3.39 -11.93 25.18
N VAL A 78 -3.74 -13.00 25.89
CA VAL A 78 -5.00 -13.04 26.65
C VAL A 78 -4.98 -11.99 27.76
N ALA A 79 -3.83 -11.83 28.42
CA ALA A 79 -3.62 -10.81 29.45
C ALA A 79 -3.60 -9.38 28.87
N LEU A 80 -2.97 -9.18 27.70
CA LEU A 80 -2.94 -7.88 27.02
C LEU A 80 -4.33 -7.49 26.46
N LYS A 81 -5.05 -8.41 25.83
CA LYS A 81 -6.39 -8.16 25.25
C LYS A 81 -7.42 -7.74 26.30
N ALA A 82 -7.30 -8.25 27.52
CA ALA A 82 -8.11 -7.83 28.67
C ALA A 82 -7.81 -6.39 29.15
N ALA A 83 -6.57 -5.91 28.97
CA ALA A 83 -6.19 -4.52 29.26
C ALA A 83 -6.60 -3.54 28.14
N GLY A 84 -6.52 -3.97 26.88
CA GLY A 84 -6.89 -3.14 25.71
C GLY A 84 -8.40 -2.94 25.53
N SER A 85 -9.23 -3.90 25.95
CA SER A 85 -10.70 -3.77 25.84
C SER A 85 -11.31 -2.68 26.73
N GLN A 86 -10.51 -2.08 27.62
CA GLN A 86 -10.88 -0.93 28.46
C GLN A 86 -10.47 0.43 27.85
N GLY A 87 -9.89 0.44 26.63
CA GLY A 87 -9.48 1.67 25.96
C GLY A 87 -8.25 2.36 26.56
N VAL A 88 -7.52 1.67 27.45
CA VAL A 88 -6.35 2.20 28.17
C VAL A 88 -5.07 1.82 27.42
N GLY A 89 -4.43 2.80 26.79
CA GLY A 89 -3.13 2.65 26.13
C GLY A 89 -2.90 3.68 25.01
N PRO A 90 -1.66 3.91 24.56
CA PRO A 90 -1.38 4.80 23.44
C PRO A 90 -2.07 4.29 22.18
N ARG A 91 -2.73 5.19 21.43
CA ARG A 91 -3.36 4.81 20.17
C ARG A 91 -2.32 4.61 19.10
N LEU A 92 -2.59 3.69 18.19
CA LEU A 92 -1.65 3.35 17.13
C LEU A 92 -1.45 4.54 16.18
N ASP A 93 -2.53 5.27 15.88
CA ASP A 93 -2.51 6.37 14.93
C ASP A 93 -1.92 7.69 15.48
N ASP A 94 -1.73 7.79 16.81
CA ASP A 94 -1.22 9.01 17.45
C ASP A 94 0.27 9.25 17.14
N SER A 95 0.99 8.23 16.65
CA SER A 95 2.40 8.34 16.29
C SER A 95 2.64 8.03 14.80
N PRO A 96 3.62 8.68 14.14
CA PRO A 96 3.99 8.36 12.76
C PRO A 96 4.37 6.88 12.57
N ARG A 97 5.11 6.32 13.53
CA ARG A 97 5.53 4.91 13.50
C ARG A 97 4.34 3.96 13.61
N GLY A 98 3.37 4.24 14.48
CA GLY A 98 2.18 3.40 14.61
C GLY A 98 1.28 3.47 13.38
N ARG A 99 1.09 4.65 12.78
CA ARG A 99 0.39 4.80 11.49
C ARG A 99 1.04 3.95 10.39
N PHE A 100 2.38 3.99 10.29
CA PHE A 100 3.13 3.15 9.36
C PHE A 100 2.90 1.66 9.62
N VAL A 101 2.99 1.20 10.88
CA VAL A 101 2.74 -0.20 11.22
C VAL A 101 1.32 -0.63 10.83
N ARG A 102 0.30 0.19 11.14
CA ARG A 102 -1.09 -0.11 10.76
C ARG A 102 -1.26 -0.20 9.25
N ALA A 103 -0.69 0.73 8.50
CA ALA A 103 -0.72 0.76 7.05
C ALA A 103 -0.01 -0.45 6.43
N ALA A 104 1.16 -0.83 6.96
CA ALA A 104 1.89 -2.00 6.52
C ALA A 104 1.09 -3.29 6.74
N LEU A 105 0.47 -3.45 7.92
CA LEU A 105 -0.40 -4.59 8.22
C LEU A 105 -1.62 -4.64 7.30
N ASN A 106 -2.27 -3.50 7.05
CA ASN A 106 -3.40 -3.44 6.11
C ASN A 106 -2.95 -3.70 4.67
N GLY A 107 -1.79 -3.23 4.24
CA GLY A 107 -1.28 -3.56 2.90
C GLY A 107 -0.98 -5.05 2.73
N LEU A 108 -0.65 -5.77 3.82
CA LEU A 108 -0.34 -7.20 3.76
C LEU A 108 -1.58 -8.10 3.88
N ILE A 109 -2.52 -7.76 4.78
CA ILE A 109 -3.68 -8.60 5.15
C ILE A 109 -4.97 -7.79 5.43
N GLY A 110 -5.07 -6.59 4.86
CA GLY A 110 -6.15 -5.65 5.16
C GLY A 110 -7.51 -6.03 4.59
N ASP A 111 -7.55 -6.85 3.55
CA ASP A 111 -8.76 -7.52 3.05
C ASP A 111 -9.38 -8.41 4.14
N ARG A 112 -8.57 -9.28 4.74
CA ARG A 112 -9.01 -10.12 5.85
C ARG A 112 -9.43 -9.30 7.08
N PHE A 113 -8.73 -8.21 7.38
CA PHE A 113 -9.15 -7.31 8.46
C PHE A 113 -10.52 -6.67 8.20
N ALA A 114 -10.84 -6.35 6.95
CA ALA A 114 -12.14 -5.83 6.58
C ALA A 114 -13.23 -6.90 6.74
N ASP A 115 -13.00 -8.11 6.23
CA ASP A 115 -13.94 -9.23 6.31
C ASP A 115 -14.23 -9.65 7.76
N GLU A 116 -13.20 -9.68 8.61
CA GLU A 116 -13.32 -10.08 10.02
C GLU A 116 -13.81 -8.93 10.93
N GLY A 117 -14.02 -7.72 10.39
CA GLY A 117 -14.42 -6.55 11.18
C GLY A 117 -13.38 -6.14 12.23
N SER A 118 -12.09 -6.34 11.92
CA SER A 118 -10.98 -6.03 12.83
C SER A 118 -10.91 -4.54 13.16
N ARG A 119 -10.61 -4.21 14.42
CA ARG A 119 -10.32 -2.82 14.85
C ARG A 119 -9.10 -2.21 14.15
N LEU A 120 -8.20 -3.05 13.63
CA LEU A 120 -7.02 -2.61 12.88
C LEU A 120 -7.32 -2.30 11.42
N SER A 121 -8.48 -2.72 10.91
CA SER A 121 -8.91 -2.41 9.56
C SER A 121 -8.92 -0.91 9.33
N ILE A 122 -8.33 -0.48 8.23
CA ILE A 122 -8.40 0.90 7.77
C ILE A 122 -9.72 1.08 7.02
N THR A 123 -10.46 2.12 7.38
CA THR A 123 -11.58 2.62 6.59
C THR A 123 -11.09 3.79 5.75
N THR A 124 -11.51 3.83 4.49
CA THR A 124 -11.18 4.95 3.60
C THR A 124 -11.70 6.26 4.16
N ALA A 125 -10.82 7.24 4.36
CA ALA A 125 -11.17 8.50 5.01
C ALA A 125 -10.26 9.67 4.57
N VAL A 126 -10.81 10.89 4.61
CA VAL A 126 -10.02 12.13 4.53
C VAL A 126 -9.17 12.25 5.78
N ARG A 127 -7.91 12.65 5.60
CA ARG A 127 -6.92 12.75 6.66
C ARG A 127 -6.38 14.16 6.79
N ARG A 128 -6.34 14.65 8.02
CA ARG A 128 -5.68 15.91 8.38
C ARG A 128 -5.04 15.79 9.75
N ASP A 129 -3.79 16.22 9.87
CA ASP A 129 -3.02 16.21 11.12
C ASP A 129 -3.05 14.85 11.86
N GLY A 130 -2.99 13.77 11.08
CA GLY A 130 -3.03 12.41 11.61
C GLY A 130 -4.39 11.96 12.16
N ARG A 131 -5.49 12.64 11.82
CA ARG A 131 -6.86 12.28 12.21
C ARG A 131 -7.78 12.15 11.00
N ASP A 132 -8.85 11.37 11.19
CA ASP A 132 -9.93 11.27 10.20
C ASP A 132 -10.77 12.54 10.27
N VAL A 133 -11.09 13.09 9.10
CA VAL A 133 -12.02 14.20 8.96
C VAL A 133 -13.33 13.62 8.43
N PRO A 134 -14.43 13.66 9.20
CA PRO A 134 -15.74 13.32 8.68
C PRO A 134 -16.08 14.16 7.46
N VAL A 135 -16.65 13.54 6.42
CA VAL A 135 -17.04 14.22 5.19
C VAL A 135 -18.42 14.86 5.38
N THR A 136 -18.51 15.77 6.34
CA THR A 136 -19.69 16.59 6.63
C THR A 136 -19.35 18.07 6.45
N PRO A 137 -20.31 18.93 6.09
CA PRO A 137 -20.04 20.35 5.86
C PRO A 137 -19.28 21.05 7.00
N ASP A 138 -19.72 20.85 8.25
CA ASP A 138 -19.09 21.49 9.42
C ASP A 138 -17.66 20.99 9.66
N ALA A 139 -17.44 19.68 9.59
CA ALA A 139 -16.12 19.08 9.81
C ALA A 139 -15.13 19.44 8.70
N LEU A 140 -15.61 19.52 7.45
CA LEU A 140 -14.80 19.97 6.31
C LEU A 140 -14.48 21.46 6.41
N ALA A 141 -15.41 22.30 6.86
CA ALA A 141 -15.16 23.73 7.07
C ALA A 141 -14.15 23.97 8.20
N GLU A 142 -14.25 23.21 9.30
CA GLU A 142 -13.26 23.26 10.39
C GLU A 142 -11.89 22.77 9.93
N ALA A 143 -11.83 21.66 9.20
CA ALA A 143 -10.60 21.10 8.69
C ALA A 143 -9.98 21.98 7.60
N PHE A 144 -10.77 22.63 6.74
CA PHE A 144 -10.31 23.42 5.60
C PHE A 144 -10.88 24.85 5.64
N PRO A 145 -10.46 25.69 6.60
CA PRO A 145 -11.02 27.04 6.77
C PRO A 145 -10.69 27.99 5.61
N ALA A 146 -9.66 27.66 4.81
CA ALA A 146 -9.27 28.37 3.60
C ALA A 146 -9.59 27.56 2.33
N ALA A 147 -10.66 26.76 2.36
CA ALA A 147 -11.09 25.96 1.21
C ALA A 147 -11.36 26.83 -0.02
N THR A 148 -10.94 26.31 -1.18
CA THR A 148 -11.16 26.89 -2.51
C THR A 148 -11.97 25.90 -3.34
N GLY A 149 -12.52 26.35 -4.47
CA GLY A 149 -13.23 25.47 -5.41
C GLY A 149 -12.33 24.49 -6.17
N ARG A 150 -11.00 24.64 -6.10
CA ARG A 150 -10.03 23.73 -6.73
C ARG A 150 -9.52 22.74 -5.70
N VAL A 151 -9.82 21.45 -5.86
CA VAL A 151 -9.51 20.40 -4.89
C VAL A 151 -8.52 19.40 -5.47
N ALA A 152 -7.36 19.24 -4.82
CA ALA A 152 -6.37 18.23 -5.19
C ALA A 152 -6.42 17.06 -4.20
N VAL A 153 -6.69 15.85 -4.67
CA VAL A 153 -6.84 14.66 -3.81
C VAL A 153 -5.66 13.74 -3.96
N LEU A 154 -4.99 13.45 -2.84
CA LEU A 154 -3.74 12.70 -2.78
C LEU A 154 -3.97 11.29 -2.24
N LEU A 155 -3.69 10.28 -3.07
CA LEU A 155 -3.91 8.85 -2.83
C LEU A 155 -2.57 8.10 -2.73
N HIS A 156 -2.25 7.57 -1.56
CA HIS A 156 -0.98 6.90 -1.30
C HIS A 156 -0.90 5.48 -1.89
N GLY A 157 0.31 4.92 -1.93
CA GLY A 157 0.61 3.57 -2.44
C GLY A 157 0.39 2.44 -1.43
N LEU A 158 0.70 1.21 -1.86
CA LEU A 158 0.58 -0.01 -1.06
C LEU A 158 1.40 0.10 0.23
N SER A 159 0.81 -0.26 1.36
CA SER A 159 1.43 -0.19 2.70
C SER A 159 1.89 1.21 3.14
N GLU A 160 1.60 2.24 2.35
CA GLU A 160 1.82 3.64 2.71
C GLU A 160 0.63 4.19 3.49
N ASN A 161 0.78 5.41 3.99
CA ASN A 161 -0.31 6.21 4.52
C ASN A 161 -0.11 7.67 4.12
N GLU A 162 -1.03 8.56 4.52
CA GLU A 162 -0.99 9.97 4.14
C GLU A 162 0.32 10.69 4.46
N SER A 163 1.07 10.25 5.50
CA SER A 163 2.33 10.91 5.86
C SER A 163 3.46 10.67 4.85
N PHE A 164 3.29 9.77 3.88
CA PHE A 164 4.28 9.55 2.82
C PHE A 164 4.37 10.76 1.86
N TRP A 165 3.33 11.59 1.81
CA TRP A 165 3.38 12.86 1.08
C TRP A 165 4.32 13.89 1.71
N ASP A 166 4.83 13.65 2.92
CA ASP A 166 5.87 14.46 3.56
C ASP A 166 7.29 13.88 3.37
N LEU A 167 7.44 12.75 2.68
CA LEU A 167 8.75 12.13 2.47
C LEU A 167 9.68 13.08 1.72
N HIS A 168 10.96 13.16 2.11
CA HIS A 168 11.95 14.07 1.54
C HIS A 168 11.73 15.58 1.76
N ARG A 169 10.69 15.98 2.51
CA ARG A 169 10.44 17.39 2.87
C ARG A 169 11.68 18.11 3.37
N ASP A 170 12.43 17.51 4.29
CA ASP A 170 13.61 18.16 4.90
C ASP A 170 14.74 18.41 3.88
N THR A 171 14.80 17.60 2.82
CA THR A 171 15.81 17.73 1.76
C THR A 171 15.37 18.69 0.67
N VAL A 172 14.08 18.66 0.32
CA VAL A 172 13.50 19.42 -0.82
C VAL A 172 13.03 20.82 -0.37
N GLY A 173 12.71 20.98 0.91
CA GLY A 173 12.20 22.22 1.50
C GLY A 173 10.71 22.46 1.30
N SER A 174 9.98 21.53 0.66
CA SER A 174 8.52 21.61 0.48
C SER A 174 7.91 20.23 0.21
N THR A 175 6.58 20.15 0.21
CA THR A 175 5.81 18.98 -0.24
C THR A 175 4.90 19.31 -1.42
N TYR A 176 4.43 18.30 -2.15
CA TYR A 176 3.45 18.49 -3.21
C TYR A 176 2.20 19.19 -2.70
N ALA A 177 1.76 18.85 -1.48
CA ALA A 177 0.61 19.50 -0.86
C ALA A 177 0.82 21.01 -0.69
N GLU A 178 1.99 21.44 -0.22
CA GLU A 178 2.32 22.87 -0.10
C GLU A 178 2.47 23.55 -1.46
N THR A 179 3.06 22.87 -2.44
CA THR A 179 3.20 23.40 -3.80
C THR A 179 1.84 23.64 -4.44
N LEU A 180 0.92 22.67 -4.35
CA LEU A 180 -0.43 22.79 -4.87
C LEU A 180 -1.25 23.85 -4.11
N ALA A 181 -1.09 23.92 -2.78
CA ALA A 181 -1.70 24.98 -1.98
C ALA A 181 -1.24 26.38 -2.43
N GLY A 182 0.06 26.54 -2.74
CA GLY A 182 0.60 27.78 -3.28
C GLY A 182 0.07 28.16 -4.67
N LEU A 183 -0.46 27.19 -5.42
CA LEU A 183 -1.16 27.41 -6.70
C LEU A 183 -2.67 27.68 -6.52
N GLY A 184 -3.15 27.68 -5.27
CA GLY A 184 -4.54 27.93 -4.92
C GLY A 184 -5.44 26.68 -5.03
N TRP A 185 -4.87 25.50 -4.78
CA TRP A 185 -5.61 24.25 -4.59
C TRP A 185 -5.80 23.95 -3.11
N SER A 186 -6.98 23.47 -2.74
CA SER A 186 -7.19 22.82 -1.45
C SER A 186 -6.80 21.36 -1.52
N VAL A 187 -5.78 20.97 -0.76
CA VAL A 187 -5.21 19.63 -0.83
C VAL A 187 -5.83 18.71 0.21
N VAL A 188 -6.43 17.62 -0.25
CA VAL A 188 -7.10 16.60 0.56
C VAL A 188 -6.28 15.32 0.48
N MET A 189 -5.73 14.87 1.61
CA MET A 189 -5.06 13.56 1.67
C MET A 189 -6.07 12.50 2.09
N VAL A 190 -6.01 11.34 1.46
CA VAL A 190 -6.90 10.22 1.77
C VAL A 190 -6.07 9.03 2.22
N ARG A 191 -6.53 8.35 3.28
CA ARG A 191 -5.98 7.06 3.68
C ARG A 191 -6.88 5.94 3.18
N LEU A 192 -6.27 4.88 2.66
CA LEU A 192 -6.92 3.74 2.02
C LEU A 192 -6.52 2.42 2.71
N ASN A 193 -7.39 1.42 2.63
CA ASN A 193 -7.01 0.04 2.94
C ASN A 193 -6.43 -0.63 1.69
N THR A 194 -5.11 -0.47 1.53
CA THR A 194 -4.39 -0.96 0.35
C THR A 194 -4.26 -2.48 0.28
N GLY A 195 -4.73 -3.21 1.30
CA GLY A 195 -4.86 -4.66 1.25
C GLY A 195 -6.07 -5.12 0.42
N ARG A 196 -7.13 -4.30 0.36
CA ARG A 196 -8.36 -4.63 -0.37
C ARG A 196 -8.19 -4.52 -1.88
N PRO A 197 -9.08 -5.16 -2.67
CA PRO A 197 -9.07 -5.04 -4.13
C PRO A 197 -9.05 -3.57 -4.58
N ILE A 198 -8.29 -3.28 -5.63
CA ILE A 198 -8.14 -1.91 -6.16
C ILE A 198 -9.49 -1.35 -6.60
N ARG A 199 -10.37 -2.19 -7.16
CA ARG A 199 -11.72 -1.80 -7.59
C ARG A 199 -12.62 -1.46 -6.42
N GLU A 200 -12.54 -2.19 -5.32
CA GLU A 200 -13.29 -1.88 -4.10
C GLU A 200 -12.82 -0.55 -3.50
N ASN A 201 -11.50 -0.35 -3.41
CA ASN A 201 -10.93 0.95 -3.03
C ASN A 201 -11.42 2.06 -3.98
N GLY A 202 -11.51 1.78 -5.29
CA GLY A 202 -12.08 2.71 -6.27
C GLY A 202 -13.53 3.10 -5.97
N ILE A 203 -14.38 2.14 -5.62
CA ILE A 203 -15.77 2.38 -5.21
C ILE A 203 -15.83 3.24 -3.95
N GLU A 204 -15.02 2.94 -2.94
CA GLU A 204 -14.97 3.73 -1.71
C GLU A 204 -14.49 5.16 -1.94
N VAL A 205 -13.45 5.34 -2.76
CA VAL A 205 -12.96 6.66 -3.13
C VAL A 205 -13.99 7.43 -3.95
N ALA A 206 -14.69 6.77 -4.89
CA ALA A 206 -15.76 7.42 -5.65
C ALA A 206 -16.91 7.91 -4.75
N ALA A 207 -17.32 7.11 -3.77
CA ALA A 207 -18.32 7.50 -2.79
C ALA A 207 -17.82 8.65 -1.90
N LEU A 208 -16.56 8.57 -1.43
CA LEU A 208 -15.93 9.64 -0.66
C LEU A 208 -15.86 10.95 -1.46
N LEU A 209 -15.51 10.90 -2.75
CA LEU A 209 -15.39 12.08 -3.60
C LEU A 209 -16.75 12.72 -3.89
N ARG A 210 -17.81 11.93 -4.12
CA ARG A 210 -19.18 12.44 -4.19
C ARG A 210 -19.55 13.20 -2.92
N ASP A 211 -19.35 12.58 -1.76
CA ASP A 211 -19.70 13.18 -0.47
C ASP A 211 -18.84 14.41 -0.17
N LEU A 212 -17.57 14.37 -0.55
CA LEU A 212 -16.64 15.48 -0.43
C LEU A 212 -17.09 16.67 -1.25
N THR A 213 -17.48 16.47 -2.51
CA THR A 213 -17.95 17.56 -3.37
C THR A 213 -19.24 18.19 -2.88
N THR A 214 -20.16 17.38 -2.35
CA THR A 214 -21.44 17.85 -1.80
C THR A 214 -21.25 18.59 -0.48
N GLY A 215 -20.34 18.12 0.37
CA GLY A 215 -20.06 18.69 1.67
C GLY A 215 -18.97 19.77 1.67
N TRP A 216 -18.36 20.09 0.52
CA TRP A 216 -17.23 21.01 0.48
C TRP A 216 -17.63 22.42 0.94
N PRO A 217 -16.78 23.17 1.66
CA PRO A 217 -17.17 24.47 2.23
C PRO A 217 -17.51 25.55 1.20
N VAL A 218 -17.07 25.38 -0.05
CA VAL A 218 -17.35 26.26 -1.20
C VAL A 218 -17.70 25.40 -2.42
N GLU A 219 -18.28 25.97 -3.47
CA GLU A 219 -18.58 25.22 -4.69
C GLU A 219 -17.29 24.69 -5.34
N VAL A 220 -17.22 23.37 -5.54
CA VAL A 220 -16.09 22.72 -6.23
C VAL A 220 -16.24 22.97 -7.72
N SER A 221 -15.24 23.63 -8.30
CA SER A 221 -15.15 23.92 -9.73
C SER A 221 -14.18 23.00 -10.46
N GLN A 222 -13.22 22.40 -9.76
CA GLN A 222 -12.17 21.61 -10.38
C GLN A 222 -11.56 20.61 -9.40
N ILE A 223 -11.30 19.39 -9.88
CA ILE A 223 -10.63 18.31 -9.14
C ILE A 223 -9.38 17.87 -9.89
N ALA A 224 -8.29 17.67 -9.16
CA ALA A 224 -7.10 16.97 -9.63
C ALA A 224 -6.84 15.75 -8.72
N LEU A 225 -6.64 14.58 -9.29
CA LEU A 225 -6.29 13.37 -8.55
C LEU A 225 -4.79 13.13 -8.68
N VAL A 226 -4.11 12.93 -7.55
CA VAL A 226 -2.68 12.60 -7.52
C VAL A 226 -2.50 11.27 -6.81
N GLY A 227 -2.08 10.26 -7.55
CA GLY A 227 -1.92 8.90 -7.03
C GLY A 227 -0.47 8.43 -7.08
N HIS A 228 0.07 8.00 -5.95
CA HIS A 228 1.36 7.31 -5.92
C HIS A 228 1.16 5.79 -5.98
N SER A 229 1.90 5.11 -6.85
CA SER A 229 1.88 3.65 -6.96
C SER A 229 0.45 3.11 -7.16
N MET A 230 0.00 2.21 -6.29
CA MET A 230 -1.39 1.71 -6.21
C MET A 230 -2.43 2.83 -6.17
N GLY A 231 -2.14 3.97 -5.52
CA GLY A 231 -3.07 5.10 -5.42
C GLY A 231 -3.49 5.67 -6.78
N GLY A 232 -2.63 5.62 -7.80
CA GLY A 232 -3.00 6.03 -9.17
C GLY A 232 -3.89 5.02 -9.89
N LEU A 233 -3.81 3.74 -9.50
CA LEU A 233 -4.78 2.73 -9.96
C LEU A 233 -6.13 2.92 -9.28
N VAL A 234 -6.13 3.16 -7.97
CA VAL A 234 -7.37 3.48 -7.22
C VAL A 234 -8.04 4.73 -7.79
N ALA A 235 -7.28 5.78 -8.12
CA ALA A 235 -7.79 6.99 -8.78
C ALA A 235 -8.54 6.65 -10.09
N ARG A 236 -7.92 5.82 -10.94
CA ARG A 236 -8.54 5.37 -12.19
C ARG A 236 -9.78 4.52 -11.95
N ALA A 237 -9.72 3.59 -11.00
CA ALA A 237 -10.87 2.76 -10.65
C ALA A 237 -12.04 3.63 -10.16
N ALA A 238 -11.78 4.64 -9.32
CA ALA A 238 -12.80 5.58 -8.86
C ALA A 238 -13.44 6.37 -10.00
N CYS A 239 -12.65 6.82 -10.98
CA CYS A 239 -13.17 7.53 -12.16
C CYS A 239 -14.11 6.68 -13.02
N ALA A 240 -13.96 5.35 -12.99
CA ALA A 240 -14.82 4.43 -13.75
C ALA A 240 -16.12 4.06 -13.03
N VAL A 241 -16.29 4.47 -11.76
CA VAL A 241 -17.51 4.20 -11.00
C VAL A 241 -18.61 5.16 -11.44
N ALA A 242 -19.66 4.62 -12.04
CA ALA A 242 -20.87 5.37 -12.33
C ALA A 242 -21.71 5.50 -11.04
N ILE A 243 -22.01 6.74 -10.66
CA ILE A 243 -22.95 7.07 -9.58
C ILE A 243 -24.05 7.91 -10.22
N ASP A 244 -25.31 7.52 -9.99
CA ASP A 244 -26.47 8.25 -10.48
C ASP A 244 -26.63 9.55 -9.67
N ASP A 245 -26.22 10.67 -10.26
CA ASP A 245 -26.25 12.00 -9.68
C ASP A 245 -26.47 13.04 -10.79
N ASP A 246 -27.28 14.06 -10.52
CA ASP A 246 -27.60 15.12 -11.49
C ASP A 246 -26.35 15.91 -11.90
N ARG A 247 -25.38 16.02 -10.98
CA ARG A 247 -24.07 16.67 -11.20
C ARG A 247 -22.94 15.74 -10.77
N PRO A 248 -22.50 14.81 -11.63
CA PRO A 248 -21.47 13.85 -11.26
C PRO A 248 -20.14 14.56 -10.99
N TRP A 249 -19.53 14.27 -9.85
CA TRP A 249 -18.21 14.79 -9.45
C TRP A 249 -17.11 14.48 -10.48
N THR A 250 -17.26 13.40 -11.26
CA THR A 250 -16.32 13.01 -12.32
C THR A 250 -16.22 14.07 -13.43
N GLY A 251 -17.29 14.84 -13.65
CA GLY A 251 -17.29 15.97 -14.59
C GLY A 251 -16.45 17.18 -14.11
N LEU A 252 -16.03 17.20 -12.85
CA LEU A 252 -15.15 18.23 -12.28
C LEU A 252 -13.67 17.84 -12.37
N ILE A 253 -13.35 16.59 -12.75
CA ILE A 253 -11.96 16.13 -12.84
C ILE A 253 -11.31 16.76 -14.06
N SER A 254 -10.21 17.47 -13.82
CA SER A 254 -9.38 18.10 -14.85
C SER A 254 -8.14 17.28 -15.16
N ASP A 255 -7.47 16.79 -14.12
CA ASP A 255 -6.19 16.09 -14.23
C ASP A 255 -6.15 14.85 -13.33
N VAL A 256 -5.51 13.79 -13.86
CA VAL A 256 -5.10 12.61 -13.09
C VAL A 256 -3.59 12.46 -13.24
N ILE A 257 -2.87 12.70 -12.16
CA ILE A 257 -1.41 12.60 -12.07
C ILE A 257 -1.06 11.28 -11.38
N THR A 258 -0.30 10.41 -12.05
CA THR A 258 0.16 9.15 -11.49
C THR A 258 1.67 9.13 -11.31
N LEU A 259 2.13 8.68 -10.14
CA LEU A 259 3.54 8.61 -9.79
C LEU A 259 3.93 7.15 -9.65
N GLY A 260 4.61 6.59 -10.65
CA GLY A 260 5.07 5.21 -10.64
C GLY A 260 3.94 4.17 -10.62
N SER A 261 2.73 4.52 -11.06
CA SER A 261 1.57 3.60 -10.98
C SER A 261 1.67 2.47 -12.02
N PRO A 262 1.57 1.20 -11.63
CA PRO A 262 1.74 0.08 -12.56
C PRO A 262 0.47 -0.19 -13.35
N HIS A 263 0.13 0.69 -14.31
CA HIS A 263 -1.10 0.61 -15.10
C HIS A 263 -1.24 -0.71 -15.85
N ALA A 264 -0.14 -1.27 -16.35
CA ALA A 264 -0.12 -2.56 -17.03
C ALA A 264 0.45 -3.69 -16.17
N GLY A 265 0.37 -3.54 -14.84
CA GLY A 265 0.90 -4.46 -13.86
C GLY A 265 2.37 -4.24 -13.56
N ALA A 266 2.79 -4.52 -12.33
CA ALA A 266 4.19 -4.50 -11.95
C ALA A 266 4.75 -5.91 -12.01
N PRO A 267 5.84 -6.19 -12.76
CA PRO A 267 6.61 -7.38 -12.45
C PRO A 267 7.33 -7.07 -11.15
N LEU A 268 6.69 -7.33 -10.02
CA LEU A 268 7.38 -7.30 -8.73
C LEU A 268 8.39 -8.46 -8.74
N ALA A 269 9.49 -8.30 -9.48
CA ALA A 269 10.63 -9.20 -9.48
C ALA A 269 11.31 -9.21 -8.11
N ILE A 270 11.04 -8.18 -7.28
CA ILE A 270 11.41 -8.15 -5.87
C ILE A 270 10.44 -8.99 -4.99
N ALA A 271 9.25 -9.35 -5.48
CA ALA A 271 8.36 -10.35 -4.85
C ALA A 271 8.12 -11.59 -5.70
N VAL A 272 9.19 -12.17 -6.27
CA VAL A 272 9.25 -13.63 -6.41
C VAL A 272 8.53 -14.19 -7.65
N GLY A 273 9.06 -13.94 -8.85
CA GLY A 273 8.59 -14.60 -10.10
C GLY A 273 9.26 -15.95 -10.40
N HIS A 274 10.53 -16.12 -10.00
CA HIS A 274 11.26 -17.39 -10.14
C HIS A 274 11.65 -18.02 -8.80
N GLY A 275 11.42 -17.32 -7.69
CA GLY A 275 11.71 -17.83 -6.37
C GLY A 275 10.55 -18.59 -5.73
N SER A 276 9.26 -18.40 -6.03
CA SER A 276 8.20 -18.93 -5.13
C SER A 276 7.98 -20.40 -5.44
N ARG A 277 7.93 -20.73 -6.73
CA ARG A 277 7.97 -22.11 -7.21
C ARG A 277 9.31 -22.80 -6.88
N LEU A 278 10.44 -22.12 -7.03
CA LEU A 278 11.77 -22.71 -6.77
C LEU A 278 12.08 -22.86 -5.26
N LEU A 279 11.66 -21.89 -4.44
CA LEU A 279 11.75 -21.88 -2.98
C LEU A 279 10.74 -22.85 -2.38
N ALA A 280 9.55 -23.02 -2.97
CA ALA A 280 8.59 -24.08 -2.61
C ALA A 280 9.10 -25.49 -2.95
N HIS A 281 9.97 -25.63 -3.96
CA HIS A 281 10.57 -26.90 -4.34
C HIS A 281 11.72 -27.34 -3.43
N LEU A 282 12.31 -26.43 -2.64
CA LEU A 282 13.32 -26.76 -1.64
C LEU A 282 12.70 -26.69 -0.23
N PRO A 283 12.69 -27.78 0.55
CA PRO A 283 12.10 -27.81 1.89
C PRO A 283 12.58 -26.66 2.79
N GLU A 284 13.84 -26.25 2.64
CA GLU A 284 14.52 -25.22 3.45
C GLU A 284 14.02 -23.80 3.20
N THR A 285 13.33 -23.57 2.09
CA THR A 285 12.87 -22.24 1.67
C THR A 285 11.37 -22.18 1.43
N SER A 286 10.69 -23.33 1.44
CA SER A 286 9.24 -23.46 1.21
C SER A 286 8.39 -22.67 2.22
N ALA A 287 8.94 -22.42 3.41
CA ALA A 287 8.30 -21.66 4.46
C ALA A 287 8.23 -20.16 4.16
N PHE A 288 9.24 -19.59 3.49
CA PHE A 288 9.20 -18.23 2.97
C PHE A 288 8.20 -18.08 1.82
N GLY A 289 7.92 -19.15 1.08
CA GLY A 289 6.82 -19.23 0.12
C GLY A 289 5.45 -18.94 0.74
N ARG A 290 5.20 -19.41 1.97
CA ARG A 290 3.92 -19.18 2.66
C ARG A 290 3.70 -17.73 3.07
N ILE A 291 4.76 -17.02 3.49
CA ILE A 291 4.71 -15.57 3.74
C ILE A 291 4.32 -14.83 2.44
N LEU A 292 4.78 -15.35 1.30
CA LEU A 292 4.45 -14.84 -0.03
C LEU A 292 3.09 -15.31 -0.56
N ASP A 293 2.47 -16.33 0.04
CA ASP A 293 1.10 -16.80 -0.26
C ASP A 293 0.04 -16.06 0.57
N HIS A 294 0.44 -15.28 1.59
CA HIS A 294 -0.46 -14.40 2.38
C HIS A 294 -0.55 -13.00 1.75
N ARG A 295 -0.63 -12.93 0.42
CA ARG A 295 -0.84 -11.66 -0.28
C ARG A 295 -2.30 -11.29 -0.16
N SER A 296 -2.57 -10.08 0.28
CA SER A 296 -3.90 -9.51 0.15
C SER A 296 -4.29 -9.40 -1.32
N VAL A 297 -5.58 -9.41 -1.62
CA VAL A 297 -6.08 -9.27 -2.99
C VAL A 297 -5.58 -7.97 -3.66
N GLY A 298 -5.35 -6.90 -2.89
CA GLY A 298 -4.74 -5.65 -3.39
C GLY A 298 -3.34 -5.83 -3.99
N ILE A 299 -2.51 -6.75 -3.44
CA ILE A 299 -1.19 -7.05 -4.01
C ILE A 299 -1.33 -7.82 -5.33
N GLU A 300 -2.31 -8.72 -5.43
CA GLU A 300 -2.60 -9.48 -6.65
C GLU A 300 -3.07 -8.54 -7.77
N ASP A 301 -4.01 -7.64 -7.47
CA ASP A 301 -4.49 -6.60 -8.39
C ASP A 301 -3.35 -5.69 -8.88
N LEU A 302 -2.34 -5.40 -8.06
CA LEU A 302 -1.18 -4.59 -8.46
C LEU A 302 -0.28 -5.31 -9.48
N VAL A 303 -0.14 -6.63 -9.33
CA VAL A 303 0.62 -7.47 -10.25
C VAL A 303 -0.07 -7.52 -11.62
N ASP A 304 -1.40 -7.61 -11.63
CA ASP A 304 -2.19 -7.61 -12.86
C ASP A 304 -2.36 -6.22 -13.48
N GLY A 305 -2.37 -5.18 -12.64
CA GLY A 305 -2.69 -3.80 -13.00
C GLY A 305 -4.19 -3.60 -13.24
N LEU A 306 -4.55 -2.45 -13.82
CA LEU A 306 -5.92 -2.18 -14.25
C LEU A 306 -5.98 -2.13 -15.77
N GLY A 307 -6.51 -3.22 -16.35
CA GLY A 307 -6.69 -3.41 -17.79
C GLY A 307 -7.74 -2.47 -18.40
N HIS A 308 -8.13 -2.75 -19.66
CA HIS A 308 -9.08 -1.93 -20.43
C HIS A 308 -10.51 -1.95 -19.90
N ASP A 309 -10.85 -2.86 -19.00
CA ASP A 309 -12.16 -2.86 -18.36
C ASP A 309 -12.35 -1.68 -17.39
N VAL A 310 -11.27 -0.93 -17.12
CA VAL A 310 -11.28 0.39 -16.48
C VAL A 310 -10.63 1.40 -17.45
N PRO A 311 -11.32 1.84 -18.51
CA PRO A 311 -10.77 2.79 -19.46
C PRO A 311 -10.47 4.14 -18.77
N PRO A 312 -9.50 4.92 -19.25
CA PRO A 312 -9.29 6.28 -18.78
C PRO A 312 -10.55 7.12 -18.97
N LEU A 313 -10.89 7.96 -17.99
CA LEU A 313 -12.00 8.91 -18.08
C LEU A 313 -11.80 9.86 -19.28
N PRO A 314 -12.75 9.94 -20.23
CA PRO A 314 -12.63 10.83 -21.39
C PRO A 314 -12.60 12.30 -20.99
N GLY A 315 -11.84 13.12 -21.73
CA GLY A 315 -11.77 14.58 -21.51
C GLY A 315 -10.89 15.02 -20.34
N VAL A 316 -10.22 14.09 -19.65
CA VAL A 316 -9.29 14.36 -18.53
C VAL A 316 -7.85 14.31 -19.01
N HIS A 317 -7.02 15.22 -18.50
CA HIS A 317 -5.59 15.21 -18.74
C HIS A 317 -4.88 14.17 -17.85
N TYR A 318 -4.31 13.13 -18.46
CA TYR A 318 -3.48 12.16 -17.76
C TYR A 318 -2.02 12.58 -17.77
N ARG A 319 -1.40 12.66 -16.58
CA ARG A 319 0.01 13.02 -16.40
C ARG A 319 0.73 11.84 -15.76
N LEU A 320 1.54 11.12 -16.54
CA LEU A 320 2.14 9.85 -16.11
C LEU A 320 3.62 10.06 -15.78
N VAL A 321 3.98 9.88 -14.52
CA VAL A 321 5.36 10.01 -14.04
C VAL A 321 5.96 8.63 -13.81
N ALA A 322 7.13 8.38 -14.39
CA ALA A 322 7.89 7.16 -14.20
C ALA A 322 9.32 7.46 -13.75
N ALA A 323 9.89 6.65 -12.87
CA ALA A 323 11.29 6.74 -12.49
C ALA A 323 12.14 5.60 -13.06
N THR A 324 13.45 5.83 -13.17
CA THR A 324 14.44 4.75 -13.27
C THR A 324 15.64 5.01 -12.36
N LEU A 325 16.25 3.96 -11.84
CA LEU A 325 17.53 4.07 -11.09
C LEU A 325 18.68 4.62 -11.96
N THR A 326 18.57 4.49 -13.28
CA THR A 326 19.61 4.90 -14.22
C THR A 326 19.38 6.31 -14.74
N GLY A 327 20.41 6.94 -15.30
CA GLY A 327 20.31 8.25 -15.93
C GLY A 327 19.39 8.32 -17.16
N SER A 328 18.97 7.18 -17.74
CA SER A 328 18.20 7.14 -18.97
C SER A 328 17.17 6.01 -18.98
N ALA A 329 15.93 6.34 -19.37
CA ALA A 329 14.86 5.36 -19.62
C ALA A 329 15.20 4.32 -20.70
N ARG A 330 16.12 4.66 -21.61
CA ARG A 330 16.57 3.79 -22.72
C ARG A 330 17.74 2.90 -22.32
N HIS A 331 18.30 3.06 -21.12
CA HIS A 331 19.37 2.19 -20.65
C HIS A 331 18.82 0.79 -20.42
N PRO A 332 19.44 -0.29 -20.96
CA PRO A 332 18.89 -1.65 -20.87
C PRO A 332 18.58 -2.09 -19.44
N VAL A 333 19.44 -1.70 -18.49
CA VAL A 333 19.25 -1.98 -17.05
C VAL A 333 18.09 -1.18 -16.46
N GLY A 334 17.94 0.11 -16.84
CA GLY A 334 16.83 0.95 -16.37
C GLY A 334 15.48 0.52 -16.93
N HIS A 335 15.45 0.03 -18.16
CA HIS A 335 14.24 -0.52 -18.77
C HIS A 335 13.78 -1.84 -18.12
N LEU A 336 14.72 -2.63 -17.60
CA LEU A 336 14.44 -3.90 -16.91
C LEU A 336 14.01 -3.68 -15.46
N VAL A 337 14.74 -2.82 -14.73
CA VAL A 337 14.58 -2.61 -13.29
C VAL A 337 13.56 -1.52 -12.97
N GLY A 338 13.39 -0.54 -13.85
CA GLY A 338 12.51 0.61 -13.58
C GLY A 338 12.99 1.39 -12.36
N ASP A 339 12.03 1.71 -11.48
CA ASP A 339 12.23 2.38 -10.20
C ASP A 339 12.43 1.41 -9.01
N LEU A 340 12.77 0.14 -9.30
CA LEU A 340 12.81 -1.03 -8.40
C LEU A 340 11.48 -1.76 -8.17
N LEU A 341 10.33 -1.15 -8.46
CA LEU A 341 9.02 -1.79 -8.30
C LEU A 341 8.24 -1.82 -9.61
N VAL A 342 8.26 -0.71 -10.35
CA VAL A 342 7.48 -0.50 -11.56
C VAL A 342 8.41 -0.13 -12.70
N ARG A 343 8.22 -0.81 -13.84
CA ARG A 343 8.95 -0.49 -15.08
C ARG A 343 8.27 0.67 -15.80
N VAL A 344 9.08 1.52 -16.44
CA VAL A 344 8.61 2.68 -17.22
C VAL A 344 7.49 2.36 -18.21
N PRO A 345 7.52 1.26 -19.02
CA PRO A 345 6.40 0.95 -19.90
C PRO A 345 5.08 0.79 -19.12
N SER A 346 5.10 0.11 -17.97
CA SER A 346 3.88 -0.08 -17.17
C SER A 346 3.42 1.23 -16.53
N ALA A 347 4.36 2.05 -16.03
CA ALA A 347 4.06 3.39 -15.51
C ALA A 347 3.43 4.33 -16.56
N HIS A 348 3.74 4.12 -17.85
CA HIS A 348 3.13 4.87 -18.95
C HIS A 348 1.91 4.15 -19.57
N GLY A 349 1.37 3.09 -18.95
CA GLY A 349 0.21 2.37 -19.50
C GLY A 349 0.51 1.57 -20.77
N ARG A 350 1.74 1.08 -20.94
CA ARG A 350 2.19 0.33 -22.12
C ARG A 350 2.55 -1.10 -21.77
N SER A 351 2.05 -2.05 -22.55
CA SER A 351 2.37 -3.47 -22.51
C SER A 351 2.29 -4.11 -23.89
N ARG A 352 2.72 -5.38 -24.01
CA ARG A 352 2.60 -6.13 -25.26
C ARG A 352 1.15 -6.35 -25.69
N ARG A 353 0.22 -6.44 -24.73
CA ARG A 353 -1.21 -6.58 -25.00
C ARG A 353 -1.87 -5.23 -25.30
N HIS A 354 -1.37 -4.16 -24.68
CA HIS A 354 -1.96 -2.83 -24.70
C HIS A 354 -0.86 -1.79 -24.92
N PRO A 355 -0.53 -1.46 -26.18
CA PRO A 355 0.63 -0.64 -26.49
C PRO A 355 0.48 0.82 -26.06
N ASP A 356 -0.75 1.31 -25.91
CA ASP A 356 -1.01 2.72 -25.59
C ASP A 356 -2.37 2.92 -24.91
N LEU A 357 -2.40 2.80 -23.58
CA LEU A 357 -3.61 3.02 -22.78
C LEU A 357 -3.97 4.51 -22.65
N PHE A 358 -2.99 5.40 -22.77
CA PHE A 358 -3.15 6.85 -22.62
C PHE A 358 -2.47 7.58 -23.79
N PRO A 359 -3.08 7.57 -24.99
CA PRO A 359 -2.43 8.10 -26.19
C PRO A 359 -2.13 9.60 -26.10
N ASP A 360 -2.98 10.36 -25.40
CA ASP A 360 -2.86 11.82 -25.25
C ASP A 360 -2.24 12.24 -23.91
N ALA A 361 -1.63 11.31 -23.16
CA ALA A 361 -1.04 11.63 -21.86
C ALA A 361 0.29 12.39 -21.99
N ASP A 362 0.48 13.35 -21.08
CA ASP A 362 1.78 13.93 -20.83
C ASP A 362 2.61 12.99 -19.96
N VAL A 363 3.83 12.69 -20.39
CA VAL A 363 4.73 11.77 -19.70
C VAL A 363 5.93 12.51 -19.13
N LEU A 364 6.31 12.19 -17.89
CA LEU A 364 7.52 12.67 -17.25
C LEU A 364 8.37 11.48 -16.82
N HIS A 365 9.62 11.43 -17.28
CA HIS A 365 10.58 10.44 -16.81
C HIS A 365 11.59 11.08 -15.86
N VAL A 366 11.66 10.57 -14.63
CA VAL A 366 12.59 10.99 -13.58
C VAL A 366 13.79 10.02 -13.54
N PRO A 367 14.98 10.44 -14.00
CA PRO A 367 16.17 9.59 -13.97
C PRO A 367 16.80 9.57 -12.57
N ARG A 368 17.55 8.50 -12.26
CA ARG A 368 18.29 8.31 -11.00
C ARG A 368 17.42 8.43 -9.75
N SER A 369 16.20 7.91 -9.84
CA SER A 369 15.27 7.88 -8.72
C SER A 369 14.68 6.48 -8.57
N ASP A 370 14.39 6.11 -7.32
CA ASP A 370 13.64 4.90 -7.00
C ASP A 370 12.14 5.24 -6.82
N HIS A 371 11.33 4.21 -6.57
CA HIS A 371 9.88 4.36 -6.46
C HIS A 371 9.47 5.40 -5.42
N PHE A 372 10.10 5.41 -4.26
CA PHE A 372 9.80 6.37 -3.19
C PHE A 372 10.52 7.71 -3.40
N GLY A 373 11.57 7.75 -4.21
CA GLY A 373 12.22 8.96 -4.69
C GLY A 373 11.36 9.78 -5.65
N LEU A 374 10.23 9.24 -6.13
CA LEU A 374 9.21 10.03 -6.85
C LEU A 374 8.40 10.94 -5.93
N LEU A 375 8.35 10.69 -4.62
CA LEU A 375 7.64 11.55 -3.66
C LEU A 375 8.46 12.83 -3.43
N ASN A 376 7.81 14.00 -3.58
CA ASN A 376 8.44 15.33 -3.50
C ASN A 376 9.70 15.52 -4.37
N HIS A 377 9.80 14.83 -5.51
CA HIS A 377 10.92 15.01 -6.43
C HIS A 377 10.87 16.41 -7.07
N PRO A 378 12.01 17.15 -7.16
CA PRO A 378 12.04 18.50 -7.74
C PRO A 378 11.41 18.60 -9.14
N ASP A 379 11.77 17.70 -10.06
CA ASP A 379 11.22 17.70 -11.43
C ASP A 379 9.69 17.54 -11.45
N VAL A 380 9.14 16.79 -10.49
CA VAL A 380 7.68 16.57 -10.38
C VAL A 380 7.01 17.80 -9.77
N HIS A 381 7.64 18.49 -8.82
CA HIS A 381 7.15 19.80 -8.36
C HIS A 381 7.05 20.80 -9.52
N ASP A 382 8.08 20.87 -10.36
CA ASP A 382 8.09 21.77 -11.53
C ASP A 382 7.02 21.39 -12.55
N ALA A 383 6.85 20.08 -12.79
CA ALA A 383 5.80 19.58 -13.65
C ALA A 383 4.39 19.89 -13.10
N MET A 384 4.14 19.68 -11.80
CA MET A 384 2.85 20.03 -11.16
C MET A 384 2.56 21.54 -11.26
N ARG A 385 3.58 22.40 -11.08
CA ARG A 385 3.42 23.85 -11.31
C ARG A 385 3.10 24.18 -12.76
N SER A 386 3.56 23.39 -13.71
CA SER A 386 3.24 23.62 -15.13
C SER A 386 1.86 23.08 -15.50
N TRP A 387 1.48 21.91 -14.98
CA TRP A 387 0.25 21.22 -15.34
C TRP A 387 -0.99 21.80 -14.66
N LEU A 388 -0.88 22.23 -13.40
CA LEU A 388 -2.03 22.61 -12.55
C LEU A 388 -2.08 24.12 -12.22
N ARG A 389 -1.54 24.94 -13.11
CA ARG A 389 -1.42 26.40 -12.93
C ARG A 389 -2.76 27.12 -13.07
#